data_AF-A0A535YNT9-F1
#
_entry.id   AF-A0A535YNT9-F1
#
_cell.length_a   1.000
_cell.length_b   1.000
_cell.length_c   1.000
_cell.angle_alpha   90.00
_cell.angle_beta   90.00
_cell.angle_gamma   90.00
#
_symmetry.space_group_name_H-M   'P 1'
#
loop_
_entity.id
_entity.type
_entity.pdbx_description
1 polymer ?
#
loop_
_entity_poly.entity_id
_entity_poly.type
_entity_poly.pdbx_seq_one_letter_code
_entity_poly.pdbx_strand_id
1 'polypeptide(L)'
;MGRDDDRSKGCRDPTLGTGRARGLSLYSLVKSLADNKLLLGMRYAEWCTAAPSLEADIAAAAMGLDDIGHSRVLYGSLRELGAPDAGIVEGTYANVPFLDEPWTDWTQFVAANAVLDSAFSLMIEALANGNVDVLRSRLRKMLQEERYHFLHGRSWMHELKAAEANARAWREAIEFIGPESGDVDELRQAGKLSANVQDLRRLLAERVGARPDASPTDWSGWDPIRRRLKPGGIDQGTLDMLQGLAEKRYMPASG
;
A
#
# COMPACT_ATOMS: atom_id res chain seq x y z
N MET A 1 35.96 48.88 16.24
CA MET A 1 35.05 49.76 15.47
C MET A 1 35.31 49.47 14.01
N GLY A 2 34.73 48.43 13.38
CA GLY A 2 33.30 48.15 13.31
C GLY A 2 32.76 48.80 12.03
N ARG A 3 32.95 48.14 10.88
CA ARG A 3 32.17 48.37 9.66
C ARG A 3 31.86 46.99 9.09
N ASP A 4 30.59 46.62 9.19
CA ASP A 4 30.07 45.33 8.80
C ASP A 4 30.06 45.16 7.29
N ASP A 5 30.57 44.00 6.87
CA ASP A 5 30.51 43.43 5.52
C ASP A 5 29.07 42.98 5.23
N ASP A 6 28.37 43.68 4.33
CA ASP A 6 27.21 43.12 3.62
C ASP A 6 27.69 42.47 2.32
N ARG A 7 27.94 41.16 2.35
CA ARG A 7 28.15 40.34 1.16
C ARG A 7 26.95 39.44 0.95
N SER A 8 26.00 39.94 0.16
CA SER A 8 25.02 39.12 -0.55
C SER A 8 25.73 38.16 -1.53
N LYS A 9 26.06 36.95 -1.07
CA LYS A 9 26.47 35.85 -1.95
C LYS A 9 25.21 35.22 -2.55
N GLY A 10 24.97 35.49 -3.83
CA GLY A 10 23.94 34.82 -4.62
C GLY A 10 24.12 33.30 -4.55
N CYS A 11 23.13 32.62 -3.97
CA CYS A 11 22.98 31.19 -4.06
C CYS A 11 22.62 30.87 -5.51
N ARG A 12 23.57 30.30 -6.26
CA ARG A 12 23.30 29.77 -7.59
C ARG A 12 22.44 28.52 -7.41
N ASP A 13 21.22 28.61 -7.89
CA ASP A 13 20.31 27.49 -8.08
C ASP A 13 21.00 26.42 -8.96
N PRO A 14 21.24 25.20 -8.45
CA PRO A 14 21.77 24.15 -9.29
C PRO A 14 20.64 23.70 -10.22
N THR A 15 20.69 24.22 -11.44
CA THR A 15 19.93 23.77 -12.60
C THR A 15 19.76 22.25 -12.57
N LEU A 16 18.53 21.81 -12.30
CA LEU A 16 18.07 20.43 -12.44
C LEU A 16 18.41 19.98 -13.86
N GLY A 17 19.46 19.19 -13.97
CA GLY A 17 19.83 18.54 -15.22
C GLY A 17 18.66 17.69 -15.70
N THR A 18 18.30 17.88 -16.96
CA THR A 18 17.36 17.06 -17.73
C THR A 18 17.93 15.65 -17.89
N GLY A 19 17.92 14.88 -16.80
CA GLY A 19 18.09 13.45 -16.81
C GLY A 19 16.76 12.83 -17.20
N ARG A 20 16.75 11.98 -18.23
CA ARG A 20 15.67 11.05 -18.53
C ARG A 20 15.14 10.48 -17.21
N ALA A 21 13.88 10.75 -16.87
CA ALA A 21 13.27 10.25 -15.64
C ALA A 21 13.60 8.75 -15.55
N ARG A 22 14.40 8.34 -14.57
CA ARG A 22 14.62 6.91 -14.34
C ARG A 22 13.25 6.33 -14.02
N GLY A 23 12.81 5.38 -14.84
CA GLY A 23 11.61 4.59 -14.56
C GLY A 23 11.69 4.05 -13.13
N LEU A 24 10.55 3.98 -12.48
CA LEU A 24 10.46 3.68 -11.07
C LEU A 24 11.02 2.28 -10.77
N SER A 25 11.77 2.14 -9.68
CA SER A 25 12.42 0.88 -9.38
C SER A 25 11.44 -0.15 -8.82
N LEU A 26 11.80 -1.42 -9.02
CA LEU A 26 11.15 -2.55 -8.36
C LEU A 26 11.19 -2.40 -6.82
N TYR A 27 12.23 -1.76 -6.28
CA TYR A 27 12.37 -1.50 -4.85
C TYR A 27 11.17 -0.70 -4.33
N SER A 28 10.82 0.41 -4.99
CA SER A 28 9.75 1.29 -4.52
C SER A 28 8.37 0.64 -4.61
N LEU A 29 8.10 -0.15 -5.65
CA LEU A 29 6.87 -0.95 -5.74
C LEU A 29 6.77 -1.95 -4.56
N VAL A 30 7.85 -2.68 -4.27
CA VAL A 30 7.87 -3.66 -3.17
C VAL A 30 7.83 -2.97 -1.81
N LYS A 31 8.44 -1.78 -1.67
CA LYS A 31 8.33 -0.97 -0.45
C LYS A 31 6.89 -0.51 -0.23
N SER A 32 6.23 0.00 -1.27
CA SER A 32 4.82 0.40 -1.19
C SER A 32 3.93 -0.78 -0.80
N LEU A 33 4.17 -1.98 -1.34
CA LEU A 33 3.48 -3.20 -0.90
C LEU A 33 3.74 -3.51 0.58
N ALA A 34 4.99 -3.43 1.03
CA ALA A 34 5.37 -3.67 2.43
C ALA A 34 4.66 -2.71 3.38
N ASP A 35 4.66 -1.41 3.04
CA ASP A 35 4.02 -0.35 3.82
C ASP A 35 2.49 -0.54 3.86
N ASN A 36 1.87 -0.86 2.73
CA ASN A 36 0.43 -1.14 2.67
C ASN A 36 0.07 -2.36 3.50
N LYS A 37 0.82 -3.46 3.39
CA LYS A 37 0.58 -4.68 4.19
C LYS A 37 0.77 -4.45 5.67
N LEU A 38 1.79 -3.69 6.07
CA LEU A 38 1.99 -3.35 7.49
C LEU A 38 0.80 -2.58 8.05
N LEU A 39 0.40 -1.50 7.38
CA LEU A 39 -0.70 -0.66 7.85
C LEU A 39 -2.05 -1.40 7.77
N LEU A 40 -2.27 -2.20 6.72
CA LEU A 40 -3.48 -3.00 6.59
C LEU A 40 -3.60 -4.03 7.72
N GLY A 41 -2.51 -4.71 8.06
CA GLY A 41 -2.48 -5.64 9.19
C GLY A 41 -2.75 -4.96 10.54
N MET A 42 -2.23 -3.75 10.75
CA MET A 42 -2.56 -2.94 11.93
C MET A 42 -4.04 -2.52 11.95
N ARG A 43 -4.60 -2.11 10.79
CA ARG A 43 -6.03 -1.78 10.67
C ARG A 43 -6.92 -2.98 10.95
N TYR A 44 -6.55 -4.18 10.48
CA TYR A 44 -7.29 -5.40 10.81
C TYR A 44 -7.25 -5.70 12.30
N ALA A 45 -6.12 -5.47 12.97
CA ALA A 45 -6.01 -5.66 14.40
C ALA A 45 -6.94 -4.74 15.22
N GLU A 46 -7.23 -3.51 14.77
CA GLU A 46 -8.21 -2.64 15.44
C GLU A 46 -9.61 -3.27 15.53
N TRP A 47 -9.93 -4.18 14.61
CA TRP A 47 -11.23 -4.84 14.51
C TRP A 47 -11.28 -6.22 15.16
N CYS A 48 -10.26 -6.63 15.92
CA CYS A 48 -10.26 -7.93 16.60
C CYS A 48 -11.22 -8.03 17.80
N THR A 49 -11.89 -6.95 18.17
CA THR A 49 -12.90 -6.90 19.25
C THR A 49 -14.09 -6.01 18.92
N ALA A 50 -14.21 -5.55 17.67
CA ALA A 50 -15.18 -4.55 17.24
C ALA A 50 -15.97 -5.00 16.00
N ALA A 51 -15.67 -6.19 15.46
CA ALA A 51 -16.35 -6.76 14.33
C ALA A 51 -17.80 -7.17 14.71
N PRO A 52 -18.70 -7.36 13.74
CA PRO A 52 -20.11 -7.64 14.02
C PRO A 52 -20.38 -9.02 14.65
N SER A 53 -19.40 -9.91 14.69
CA SER A 53 -19.50 -11.21 15.35
C SER A 53 -18.14 -11.69 15.85
N LEU A 54 -18.15 -12.68 16.75
CA LEU A 54 -16.92 -13.29 17.29
C LEU A 54 -16.08 -13.96 16.19
N GLU A 55 -16.73 -14.60 15.22
CA GLU A 55 -16.05 -15.20 14.07
C GLU A 55 -15.36 -14.13 13.22
N ALA A 56 -16.00 -12.97 13.05
CA ALA A 56 -15.43 -11.84 12.33
C ALA A 56 -14.24 -11.22 13.11
N ASP A 57 -14.33 -11.14 14.44
CA ASP A 57 -13.24 -10.70 15.32
C ASP A 57 -12.00 -11.62 15.17
N ILE A 58 -12.23 -12.95 15.21
CA ILE A 58 -11.17 -13.95 15.03
C ILE A 58 -10.55 -13.85 13.62
N ALA A 59 -11.37 -13.68 12.59
CA ALA A 59 -10.90 -13.50 11.23
C ALA A 59 -10.04 -12.23 11.09
N ALA A 60 -10.49 -11.11 11.65
CA ALA A 60 -9.76 -9.85 11.65
C ALA A 60 -8.40 -9.99 12.36
N ALA A 61 -8.35 -10.64 13.53
CA ALA A 61 -7.11 -10.91 14.23
C ALA A 61 -6.13 -11.78 13.43
N ALA A 62 -6.63 -12.85 12.78
CA ALA A 62 -5.82 -13.75 11.97
C ALA A 62 -5.23 -13.04 10.75
N MET A 63 -6.05 -12.32 9.98
CA MET A 63 -5.59 -11.58 8.81
C MET A 63 -4.61 -10.46 9.19
N GLY A 64 -4.84 -9.79 10.32
CA GLY A 64 -3.92 -8.78 10.85
C GLY A 64 -2.53 -9.34 11.16
N LEU A 65 -2.46 -10.53 11.77
CA LEU A 65 -1.20 -11.21 12.05
C LEU A 65 -0.47 -11.61 10.77
N ASP A 66 -1.19 -12.17 9.80
CA ASP A 66 -0.65 -12.60 8.52
C ASP A 66 -0.06 -11.40 7.76
N ASP A 67 -0.80 -10.30 7.61
CA ASP A 67 -0.37 -9.09 6.90
C ASP A 67 0.86 -8.41 7.53
N ILE A 68 0.94 -8.39 8.87
CA ILE A 68 2.15 -7.94 9.57
C ILE A 68 3.33 -8.88 9.25
N GLY A 69 3.08 -10.20 9.20
CA GLY A 69 4.07 -11.19 8.75
C GLY A 69 4.54 -10.95 7.31
N HIS A 70 3.60 -10.69 6.40
CA HIS A 70 3.86 -10.42 4.99
C HIS A 70 4.68 -9.15 4.79
N SER A 71 4.38 -8.09 5.53
CA SER A 71 5.17 -6.85 5.49
C SER A 71 6.64 -7.11 5.82
N ARG A 72 6.94 -7.96 6.82
CA ARG A 72 8.31 -8.33 7.20
C ARG A 72 9.03 -9.09 6.08
N VAL A 73 8.32 -9.98 5.38
CA VAL A 73 8.86 -10.70 4.22
C VAL A 73 9.20 -9.73 3.09
N LEU A 74 8.31 -8.77 2.80
CA LEU A 74 8.50 -7.76 1.76
C LEU A 74 9.66 -6.81 2.10
N TYR A 75 9.70 -6.23 3.31
CA TYR A 75 10.83 -5.40 3.77
C TYR A 75 12.15 -6.17 3.73
N GLY A 76 12.14 -7.42 4.20
CA GLY A 76 13.32 -8.28 4.19
C GLY A 76 13.84 -8.62 2.79
N SER A 77 13.06 -8.36 1.75
CA SER A 77 13.45 -8.58 0.35
C SER A 77 14.06 -7.33 -0.30
N LEU A 78 13.82 -6.13 0.26
CA LEU A 78 14.21 -4.86 -0.35
C LEU A 78 15.70 -4.72 -0.65
N ARG A 79 16.56 -5.22 0.24
CA ARG A 79 18.03 -5.15 0.07
C ARG A 79 18.50 -5.82 -1.23
N GLU A 80 17.80 -6.87 -1.66
CA GLU A 80 18.14 -7.63 -2.88
C GLU A 80 17.58 -6.97 -4.16
N LEU A 81 16.75 -5.92 -4.03
CA LEU A 81 16.13 -5.21 -5.16
C LEU A 81 16.89 -3.93 -5.57
N GLY A 82 17.97 -3.59 -4.85
CA GLY A 82 18.80 -2.43 -5.11
C GLY A 82 18.60 -1.30 -4.09
N ALA A 83 19.05 -0.11 -4.46
CA ALA A 83 18.92 1.08 -3.64
C ALA A 83 17.52 1.70 -3.76
N PRO A 84 17.03 2.40 -2.72
CA PRO A 84 15.83 3.21 -2.81
C PRO A 84 15.89 4.23 -3.95
N ASP A 85 14.76 4.49 -4.60
CA ASP A 85 14.63 5.62 -5.52
C ASP A 85 14.76 6.94 -4.77
N ALA A 86 15.27 7.97 -5.46
CA ALA A 86 15.27 9.33 -4.95
C ALA A 86 13.82 9.78 -4.66
N GLY A 87 13.58 10.30 -3.46
CA GLY A 87 12.24 10.71 -3.01
C GLY A 87 11.59 9.78 -1.99
N ILE A 88 12.15 8.58 -1.74
CA ILE A 88 11.77 7.81 -0.56
C ILE A 88 12.33 8.51 0.68
N VAL A 89 11.43 9.02 1.53
CA VAL A 89 11.77 9.64 2.82
C VAL A 89 11.76 8.57 3.90
N GLU A 90 12.86 8.40 4.62
CA GLU A 90 12.93 7.49 5.77
C GLU A 90 11.89 7.85 6.83
N GLY A 91 11.30 6.84 7.46
CA GLY A 91 10.22 7.03 8.45
C GLY A 91 8.85 7.36 7.85
N THR A 92 8.71 7.37 6.52
CA THR A 92 7.42 7.57 5.84
C THR A 92 6.90 6.30 5.15
N TYR A 93 5.57 6.18 5.11
CA TYR A 93 4.86 5.09 4.46
C TYR A 93 4.38 5.49 3.05
N ALA A 94 4.62 4.60 2.09
CA ALA A 94 4.14 4.64 0.71
C ALA A 94 2.83 3.82 0.58
N ASN A 95 1.83 4.19 1.38
CA ASN A 95 0.53 3.52 1.47
C ASN A 95 -0.58 4.27 0.73
N VAL A 96 -1.64 3.53 0.39
CA VAL A 96 -2.88 4.09 -0.18
C VAL A 96 -3.62 4.98 0.84
N PRO A 97 -4.35 6.02 0.39
CA PRO A 97 -5.06 6.94 1.27
C PRO A 97 -6.11 6.30 2.20
N PHE A 98 -6.61 5.11 1.88
CA PHE A 98 -7.64 4.39 2.63
C PHE A 98 -7.17 4.00 4.03
N LEU A 99 -5.85 3.88 4.19
CA LEU A 99 -5.19 3.47 5.43
C LEU A 99 -4.74 4.65 6.29
N ASP A 100 -4.79 5.88 5.76
CA ASP A 100 -4.38 7.08 6.48
C ASP A 100 -5.28 7.34 7.70
N GLU A 101 -6.57 7.06 7.59
CA GLU A 101 -7.58 7.40 8.59
C GLU A 101 -8.16 6.14 9.26
N PRO A 102 -8.59 6.22 10.54
CA PRO A 102 -9.34 5.15 11.20
C PRO A 102 -10.60 4.75 10.43
N TRP A 103 -10.93 3.47 10.47
CA TRP A 103 -12.20 2.96 9.95
C TRP A 103 -13.26 3.07 11.05
N THR A 104 -14.38 3.70 10.72
CA THR A 104 -15.48 3.93 11.66
C THR A 104 -16.60 2.91 11.51
N ASP A 105 -16.58 2.12 10.44
CA ASP A 105 -17.63 1.15 10.12
C ASP A 105 -17.06 -0.13 9.49
N TRP A 106 -17.68 -1.27 9.77
CA TRP A 106 -17.24 -2.59 9.30
C TRP A 106 -17.22 -2.69 7.78
N THR A 107 -18.05 -1.92 7.08
CA THR A 107 -18.04 -1.86 5.63
C THR A 107 -16.73 -1.33 5.05
N GLN A 108 -15.98 -0.49 5.78
CA GLN A 108 -14.66 -0.03 5.37
C GLN A 108 -13.61 -1.14 5.51
N PHE A 109 -13.70 -1.93 6.58
CA PHE A 109 -12.89 -3.15 6.73
C PHE A 109 -13.12 -4.09 5.55
N VAL A 110 -14.40 -4.37 5.24
CA VAL A 110 -14.78 -5.27 4.15
C VAL A 110 -14.35 -4.73 2.79
N ALA A 111 -14.48 -3.42 2.54
CA ALA A 111 -14.01 -2.79 1.31
C ALA A 111 -12.49 -2.90 1.17
N ALA A 112 -11.73 -2.70 2.26
CA ALA A 112 -10.28 -2.86 2.24
C ALA A 112 -9.89 -4.32 1.97
N ASN A 113 -10.49 -5.28 2.67
CA ASN A 113 -10.22 -6.71 2.51
C ASN A 113 -10.63 -7.28 1.16
N ALA A 114 -11.79 -6.90 0.65
CA ALA A 114 -12.26 -7.43 -0.63
C ALA A 114 -11.57 -6.75 -1.83
N VAL A 115 -11.27 -5.45 -1.77
CA VAL A 115 -10.75 -4.68 -2.91
C VAL A 115 -9.27 -4.38 -2.81
N LEU A 116 -8.82 -3.67 -1.77
CA LEU A 116 -7.43 -3.22 -1.65
C LEU A 116 -6.50 -4.41 -1.46
N ASP A 117 -6.86 -5.31 -0.55
CA ASP A 117 -6.06 -6.50 -0.26
C ASP A 117 -5.95 -7.40 -1.50
N SER A 118 -7.06 -7.59 -2.22
CA SER A 118 -7.06 -8.27 -3.52
C SER A 118 -6.11 -7.60 -4.53
N ALA A 119 -6.08 -6.27 -4.61
CA ALA A 119 -5.19 -5.55 -5.52
C ALA A 119 -3.71 -5.71 -5.14
N PHE A 120 -3.40 -5.66 -3.84
CA PHE A 120 -2.04 -5.94 -3.34
C PHE A 120 -1.63 -7.38 -3.68
N SER A 121 -2.50 -8.35 -3.39
CA SER A 121 -2.23 -9.77 -3.60
C SER A 121 -2.10 -10.14 -5.08
N LEU A 122 -2.83 -9.47 -5.98
CA LEU A 122 -2.61 -9.59 -7.42
C LEU A 122 -1.25 -9.04 -7.86
N MET A 123 -0.81 -7.91 -7.31
CA MET A 123 0.53 -7.37 -7.58
C MET A 123 1.63 -8.31 -7.06
N ILE A 124 1.46 -8.86 -5.86
CA ILE A 124 2.36 -9.84 -5.24
C ILE A 124 2.41 -11.13 -6.06
N GLU A 125 1.28 -11.59 -6.57
CA GLU A 125 1.21 -12.74 -7.49
C GLU A 125 1.97 -12.47 -8.79
N ALA A 126 1.81 -11.27 -9.36
CA ALA A 126 2.56 -10.87 -10.55
C ALA A 126 4.08 -10.82 -10.29
N LEU A 127 4.52 -10.37 -9.11
CA LEU A 127 5.93 -10.39 -8.69
C LEU A 127 6.45 -11.81 -8.49
N ALA A 128 5.68 -12.67 -7.83
CA ALA A 128 6.04 -14.07 -7.55
C ALA A 128 6.17 -14.91 -8.84
N ASN A 129 5.49 -14.49 -9.90
CA ASN A 129 5.52 -15.11 -11.23
C ASN A 129 6.44 -14.39 -12.22
N GLY A 130 7.14 -13.32 -11.80
CA GLY A 130 8.18 -12.66 -12.58
C GLY A 130 9.52 -13.42 -12.57
N ASN A 131 10.59 -12.74 -12.98
CA ASN A 131 11.95 -13.29 -13.12
C ASN A 131 12.92 -12.92 -11.97
N VAL A 132 12.40 -12.43 -10.83
CA VAL A 132 13.23 -11.97 -9.70
C VAL A 132 13.25 -13.02 -8.58
N ASP A 133 14.34 -13.78 -8.49
CA ASP A 133 14.42 -15.01 -7.68
C ASP A 133 14.10 -14.84 -6.19
N VAL A 134 14.54 -13.75 -5.56
CA VAL A 134 14.22 -13.45 -4.16
C VAL A 134 12.71 -13.32 -3.94
N LEU A 135 11.98 -12.71 -4.89
CA LEU A 135 10.54 -12.53 -4.79
C LEU A 135 9.80 -13.83 -5.10
N ARG A 136 10.23 -14.56 -6.14
CA ARG A 136 9.63 -15.88 -6.49
C ARG A 136 9.71 -16.89 -5.34
N SER A 137 10.81 -16.88 -4.59
CA SER A 137 11.01 -17.80 -3.47
C SER A 137 10.20 -17.40 -2.24
N ARG A 138 10.19 -16.10 -1.89
CA ARG A 138 9.60 -15.62 -0.63
C ARG A 138 8.09 -15.37 -0.69
N LEU A 139 7.54 -14.96 -1.84
CA LEU A 139 6.14 -14.54 -1.94
C LEU A 139 5.12 -15.69 -2.13
N ARG A 140 5.58 -16.90 -2.48
CA ARG A 140 4.67 -18.05 -2.70
C ARG A 140 3.94 -18.52 -1.46
N LYS A 141 4.56 -18.42 -0.28
CA LYS A 141 3.89 -18.80 0.98
C LYS A 141 2.82 -17.79 1.32
N MET A 142 3.16 -16.51 1.23
CA MET A 142 2.25 -15.39 1.44
C MET A 142 0.96 -15.55 0.61
N LEU A 143 1.06 -15.88 -0.68
CA LEU A 143 -0.12 -16.09 -1.54
C LEU A 143 -1.05 -17.24 -1.11
N GLN A 144 -0.56 -18.21 -0.33
CA GLN A 144 -1.41 -19.29 0.20
C GLN A 144 -2.29 -18.78 1.35
N GLU A 145 -1.74 -17.90 2.19
CA GLU A 145 -2.45 -17.26 3.31
C GLU A 145 -3.48 -16.24 2.77
N GLU A 146 -3.08 -15.44 1.77
CA GLU A 146 -3.96 -14.48 1.06
C GLU A 146 -5.23 -15.08 0.46
N ARG A 147 -5.23 -16.38 0.15
CA ARG A 147 -6.42 -17.05 -0.37
C ARG A 147 -7.57 -17.00 0.64
N TYR A 148 -7.27 -17.08 1.94
CA TYR A 148 -8.27 -16.95 2.99
C TYR A 148 -8.86 -15.53 3.02
N HIS A 149 -8.00 -14.50 2.95
CA HIS A 149 -8.41 -13.09 2.95
C HIS A 149 -9.39 -12.80 1.81
N PHE A 150 -9.06 -13.25 0.59
CA PHE A 150 -9.92 -13.11 -0.57
C PHE A 150 -11.31 -13.74 -0.37
N LEU A 151 -11.35 -14.98 0.12
CA LEU A 151 -12.62 -15.69 0.33
C LEU A 151 -13.48 -15.00 1.41
N HIS A 152 -12.84 -14.54 2.48
CA HIS A 152 -13.48 -13.79 3.56
C HIS A 152 -14.09 -12.48 3.03
N GLY A 153 -13.28 -11.64 2.38
CA GLY A 153 -13.72 -10.35 1.84
C GLY A 153 -14.85 -10.50 0.81
N ARG A 154 -14.76 -11.51 -0.07
CA ARG A 154 -15.81 -11.77 -1.06
C ARG A 154 -17.14 -12.17 -0.43
N SER A 155 -17.12 -12.97 0.65
CA SER A 155 -18.34 -13.37 1.36
C SER A 155 -19.04 -12.14 1.94
N TRP A 156 -18.29 -11.33 2.70
CA TRP A 156 -18.84 -10.15 3.35
C TRP A 156 -19.29 -9.07 2.39
N MET A 157 -18.57 -8.86 1.28
CA MET A 157 -18.96 -7.86 0.29
C MET A 157 -20.30 -8.18 -0.39
N HIS A 158 -20.62 -9.48 -0.56
CA HIS A 158 -21.92 -9.89 -1.07
C HIS A 158 -23.06 -9.62 -0.07
N GLU A 159 -22.77 -9.75 1.23
CA GLU A 159 -23.73 -9.54 2.32
C GLU A 159 -23.97 -8.05 2.61
N LEU A 160 -22.89 -7.25 2.65
CA LEU A 160 -22.90 -5.85 3.05
C LEU A 160 -22.84 -4.95 1.82
N LYS A 161 -24.00 -4.45 1.40
CA LYS A 161 -24.13 -3.52 0.28
C LYS A 161 -23.62 -2.11 0.63
N ALA A 162 -22.30 -1.93 0.65
CA ALA A 162 -21.66 -0.65 1.00
C ALA A 162 -21.04 0.05 -0.22
N ALA A 163 -21.89 0.72 -1.01
CA ALA A 163 -21.46 1.31 -2.29
C ALA A 163 -20.34 2.35 -2.14
N GLU A 164 -20.37 3.20 -1.11
CA GLU A 164 -19.41 4.28 -0.95
C GLU A 164 -18.00 3.79 -0.59
N ALA A 165 -17.88 2.94 0.44
CA ALA A 165 -16.61 2.36 0.86
C ALA A 165 -15.98 1.53 -0.27
N ASN A 166 -16.79 0.73 -0.97
CA ASN A 166 -16.34 -0.07 -2.12
C ASN A 166 -15.87 0.82 -3.28
N ALA A 167 -16.61 1.89 -3.62
CA ALA A 167 -16.22 2.82 -4.67
C ALA A 167 -14.92 3.56 -4.33
N ARG A 168 -14.73 3.95 -3.07
CA ARG A 168 -13.47 4.57 -2.60
C ARG A 168 -12.31 3.58 -2.69
N ALA A 169 -12.45 2.39 -2.10
CA ALA A 169 -11.41 1.36 -2.14
C ALA A 169 -11.04 0.97 -3.57
N TRP A 170 -12.02 0.91 -4.48
CA TRP A 170 -11.77 0.66 -5.89
C TRP A 170 -10.94 1.76 -6.55
N ARG A 171 -11.32 3.03 -6.41
CA ARG A 171 -10.54 4.14 -7.00
C ARG A 171 -9.10 4.10 -6.52
N GLU A 172 -8.90 3.92 -5.23
CA GLU A 172 -7.57 3.89 -4.63
C GLU A 172 -6.78 2.61 -5.01
N ALA A 173 -7.45 1.48 -5.25
CA ALA A 173 -6.82 0.29 -5.84
C ALA A 173 -6.35 0.54 -7.29
N ILE A 174 -7.11 1.29 -8.09
CA ILE A 174 -6.70 1.69 -9.44
C ILE A 174 -5.49 2.63 -9.37
N GLU A 175 -5.50 3.61 -8.47
CA GLU A 175 -4.35 4.48 -8.20
C GLU A 175 -3.12 3.69 -7.75
N PHE A 176 -3.31 2.68 -6.90
CA PHE A 176 -2.25 1.77 -6.49
C PHE A 176 -1.72 0.95 -7.67
N ILE A 177 -2.57 0.42 -8.55
CA ILE A 177 -2.09 -0.30 -9.74
C ILE A 177 -1.32 0.64 -10.68
N GLY A 178 -1.70 1.91 -10.73
CA GLY A 178 -1.02 2.95 -11.50
C GLY A 178 -1.52 3.06 -12.95
N PRO A 179 -0.96 3.99 -13.74
CA PRO A 179 -1.39 4.28 -15.11
C PRO A 179 -0.95 3.20 -16.10
N GLU A 180 -1.74 3.00 -17.16
CA GLU A 180 -1.32 2.20 -18.31
C GLU A 180 -0.12 2.84 -19.00
N SER A 181 0.76 2.02 -19.56
CA SER A 181 2.08 2.43 -20.08
C SER A 181 3.00 3.05 -19.02
N GLY A 182 2.67 2.88 -17.74
CA GLY A 182 3.47 3.32 -16.60
C GLY A 182 4.48 2.27 -16.12
N ASP A 183 4.94 2.45 -14.89
CA ASP A 183 6.00 1.66 -14.25
C ASP A 183 5.69 0.16 -14.17
N VAL A 184 4.45 -0.22 -13.86
CA VAL A 184 4.00 -1.61 -13.83
C VAL A 184 4.15 -2.28 -15.19
N ASP A 185 3.80 -1.57 -16.27
CA ASP A 185 3.93 -2.10 -17.63
C ASP A 185 5.40 -2.19 -18.06
N GLU A 186 6.24 -1.23 -17.67
CA GLU A 186 7.70 -1.28 -17.86
C GLU A 186 8.34 -2.47 -17.11
N LEU A 187 7.96 -2.67 -15.84
CA LEU A 187 8.42 -3.79 -15.03
C LEU A 187 7.98 -5.13 -15.61
N ARG A 188 6.76 -5.20 -16.14
CA ARG A 188 6.26 -6.37 -16.88
C ARG A 188 7.06 -6.61 -18.16
N GLN A 189 7.35 -5.58 -18.94
CA GLN A 189 8.18 -5.70 -20.15
C GLN A 189 9.60 -6.20 -19.83
N ALA A 190 10.14 -5.80 -18.67
CA ALA A 190 11.42 -6.30 -18.15
C ALA A 190 11.33 -7.73 -17.53
N GLY A 191 10.14 -8.35 -17.53
CA GLY A 191 9.89 -9.68 -16.98
C GLY A 191 9.83 -9.75 -15.45
N LYS A 192 9.89 -8.60 -14.75
CA LYS A 192 9.85 -8.54 -13.27
C LYS A 192 8.46 -8.77 -12.71
N LEU A 193 7.43 -8.46 -13.50
CA LEU A 193 6.03 -8.78 -13.25
C LEU A 193 5.50 -9.68 -14.37
N SER A 194 4.62 -10.62 -14.04
CA SER A 194 3.97 -11.47 -15.05
C SER A 194 2.71 -10.85 -15.67
N ALA A 195 2.16 -9.81 -15.05
CA ALA A 195 0.91 -9.15 -15.44
C ALA A 195 1.14 -7.65 -15.65
N ASN A 196 0.41 -7.07 -16.61
CA ASN A 196 0.41 -5.63 -16.87
C ASN A 196 -0.75 -4.94 -16.13
N VAL A 197 -0.85 -3.62 -16.23
CA VAL A 197 -1.92 -2.83 -15.59
C VAL A 197 -3.32 -3.30 -16.00
N GLN A 198 -3.54 -3.59 -17.29
CA GLN A 198 -4.83 -4.03 -17.80
C GLN A 198 -5.23 -5.41 -17.24
N ASP A 199 -4.28 -6.34 -17.18
CA ASP A 199 -4.46 -7.67 -16.61
C ASP A 199 -4.82 -7.57 -15.12
N LEU A 200 -4.07 -6.77 -14.35
CA LEU A 200 -4.31 -6.57 -12.92
C LEU A 200 -5.69 -5.97 -12.64
N ARG A 201 -6.09 -4.95 -13.40
CA ARG A 201 -7.43 -4.33 -13.26
C ARG A 201 -8.55 -5.29 -13.65
N ARG A 202 -8.35 -6.11 -14.70
CA ARG A 202 -9.31 -7.15 -15.10
C ARG A 202 -9.47 -8.20 -14.01
N LEU A 203 -8.36 -8.75 -13.52
CA LEU A 203 -8.36 -9.76 -12.46
C LEU A 203 -8.97 -9.21 -11.15
N LEU A 204 -8.73 -7.94 -10.83
CA LEU A 204 -9.35 -7.30 -9.68
C LEU A 204 -10.88 -7.24 -9.84
N ALA A 205 -11.37 -6.85 -11.02
CA ALA A 205 -12.82 -6.82 -11.31
C ALA A 205 -13.45 -8.21 -11.19
N GLU A 206 -12.75 -9.24 -11.69
CA GLU A 206 -13.18 -10.64 -11.58
C GLU A 206 -13.23 -11.10 -10.12
N ARG A 207 -12.22 -10.77 -9.30
CA ARG A 207 -12.17 -11.11 -7.87
C ARG A 207 -13.28 -10.43 -7.08
N VAL A 208 -13.47 -9.13 -7.28
CA VAL A 208 -14.48 -8.32 -6.59
C VAL A 208 -15.89 -8.63 -7.09
N GLY A 209 -16.04 -9.19 -8.30
CA GLY A 209 -17.33 -9.51 -8.90
C GLY A 209 -18.08 -8.28 -9.42
N ALA A 210 -17.42 -7.12 -9.44
CA ALA A 210 -17.96 -5.87 -9.94
C ALA A 210 -16.83 -4.99 -10.47
N ARG A 211 -17.17 -4.19 -11.48
CA ARG A 211 -16.38 -3.03 -11.90
C ARG A 211 -17.28 -1.83 -11.69
N PRO A 212 -17.08 -1.00 -10.64
CA PRO A 212 -17.83 0.25 -10.53
C PRO A 212 -17.60 1.10 -11.77
N ASP A 213 -18.58 1.95 -12.11
CA ASP A 213 -18.51 2.83 -13.28
C ASP A 213 -17.21 3.64 -13.26
N ALA A 214 -16.35 3.35 -14.23
CA ALA A 214 -15.00 3.91 -14.28
C ALA A 214 -15.01 5.19 -15.12
N SER A 215 -15.05 6.35 -14.45
CA SER A 215 -14.61 7.58 -15.10
C SER A 215 -13.09 7.50 -15.38
N PRO A 216 -12.61 8.08 -16.49
CA PRO A 216 -11.17 8.20 -16.74
C PRO A 216 -10.46 8.85 -15.54
N THR A 217 -9.37 8.25 -15.09
CA THR A 217 -8.53 8.80 -14.02
C THR A 217 -7.57 9.83 -14.60
N ASP A 218 -7.52 11.02 -14.00
CA ASP A 218 -6.46 12.00 -14.27
C ASP A 218 -5.21 11.65 -13.48
N TRP A 219 -4.10 11.38 -14.18
CA TRP A 219 -2.83 10.96 -13.60
C TRP A 219 -1.83 12.10 -13.40
N SER A 220 -2.20 13.35 -13.71
CA SER A 220 -1.29 14.51 -13.71
C SER A 220 -0.60 14.79 -12.36
N GLY A 221 -1.19 14.35 -11.26
CA GLY A 221 -0.64 14.46 -9.90
C GLY A 221 -0.31 13.12 -9.22
N TRP A 222 -0.24 12.01 -9.97
CA TRP A 222 0.00 10.70 -9.37
C TRP A 222 1.42 10.60 -8.85
N ASP A 223 1.57 10.32 -7.56
CA ASP A 223 2.85 10.01 -6.95
C ASP A 223 3.18 8.54 -7.24
N PRO A 224 4.20 8.24 -8.05
CA PRO A 224 4.45 6.89 -8.50
C PRO A 224 5.22 6.06 -7.44
N ILE A 225 5.88 6.72 -6.46
CA ILE A 225 6.55 6.06 -5.33
C ILE A 225 5.51 5.65 -4.29
N ARG A 226 4.57 6.54 -3.97
CA ARG A 226 3.53 6.31 -2.97
C ARG A 226 2.26 5.71 -3.54
N ARG A 227 2.15 5.66 -4.87
CA ARG A 227 1.09 5.04 -5.67
C ARG A 227 -0.30 5.59 -5.35
N ARG A 228 -0.41 6.93 -5.28
CA ARG A 228 -1.62 7.65 -4.88
C ARG A 228 -1.71 9.03 -5.53
N LEU A 229 -2.94 9.50 -5.79
CA LEU A 229 -3.21 10.87 -6.25
C LEU A 229 -3.41 11.84 -5.08
N LYS A 230 -4.12 11.40 -4.03
CA LYS A 230 -4.38 12.25 -2.86
C LYS A 230 -3.05 12.47 -2.10
N PRO A 231 -2.60 13.71 -1.88
CA PRO A 231 -1.42 13.98 -1.06
C PRO A 231 -1.66 13.62 0.43
N GLY A 232 -0.62 13.77 1.26
CA GLY A 232 -0.68 13.44 2.69
C GLY A 232 -0.35 11.97 2.97
N GLY A 233 -0.49 11.54 4.21
CA GLY A 233 -0.23 10.17 4.67
C GLY A 233 -0.80 10.00 6.07
N ILE A 234 -0.65 8.81 6.64
CA ILE A 234 -1.05 8.56 8.03
C ILE A 234 -0.40 9.58 8.96
N ASP A 235 -1.22 10.24 9.78
CA ASP A 235 -0.72 11.20 10.76
C ASP A 235 -0.09 10.47 11.95
N GLN A 236 0.76 11.18 12.69
CA GLN A 236 1.51 10.59 13.79
C GLN A 236 0.60 10.08 14.92
N GLY A 237 -0.52 10.76 15.20
CA GLY A 237 -1.44 10.34 16.26
C GLY A 237 -2.13 9.03 15.92
N THR A 238 -2.60 8.89 14.68
CA THR A 238 -3.17 7.65 14.18
C THR A 238 -2.13 6.53 14.15
N LEU A 239 -0.90 6.81 13.72
CA LEU A 239 0.18 5.82 13.72
C LEU A 239 0.55 5.36 15.14
N ASP A 240 0.68 6.29 16.08
CA ASP A 240 0.96 5.99 17.48
C ASP A 240 -0.14 5.11 18.10
N MET A 241 -1.40 5.35 17.72
CA MET A 241 -2.52 4.53 18.14
C MET A 241 -2.43 3.10 17.58
N LEU A 242 -2.17 2.94 16.27
CA LEU A 242 -1.97 1.63 15.63
C LEU A 242 -0.80 0.84 16.21
N GLN A 243 0.24 1.52 16.68
CA GLN A 243 1.42 0.90 17.30
C GLN A 243 1.25 0.67 18.81
N GLY A 244 0.11 1.04 19.39
CA GLY A 244 -0.13 0.97 20.84
C GLY A 244 0.74 1.94 21.65
N LEU A 245 1.37 2.92 21.00
CA LEU A 245 2.22 3.94 21.63
C LEU A 245 1.40 5.05 22.28
N ALA A 246 0.17 5.29 21.81
CA ALA A 246 -0.75 6.24 22.42
C ALA A 246 -1.03 5.91 23.90
N GLU A 247 -1.04 4.62 24.26
CA GLU A 247 -1.31 4.14 25.62
C GLU A 247 -0.09 4.25 26.56
N LYS A 248 1.12 4.54 26.05
CA LYS A 248 2.33 4.72 26.88
C LYS A 248 2.17 5.83 27.92
N ARG A 249 1.32 6.83 27.65
CA ARG A 249 0.98 7.91 28.59
C ARG A 249 0.24 7.43 29.85
N TYR A 250 -0.35 6.23 29.81
CA TYR A 250 -1.05 5.61 30.93
C TYR A 250 -0.26 4.47 31.57
N MET A 251 0.90 4.09 31.01
CA MET A 251 1.78 3.12 31.64
C MET A 251 2.54 3.77 32.80
N PRO A 252 2.63 3.12 33.98
CA PRO A 252 3.41 3.64 35.08
C PRO A 252 4.87 3.80 34.63
N ALA A 253 5.50 4.91 35.03
CA ALA A 253 6.91 5.15 34.73
C ALA A 253 7.73 3.95 35.22
N SER A 254 8.49 3.32 34.31
CA SER A 254 9.42 2.27 34.66
C SER A 254 10.45 2.86 35.63
N GLY A 255 10.32 2.54 36.91
CA GLY A 255 11.28 2.89 37.97
C GLY A 255 12.49 1.97 37.97
#